data_AF-A0A3N5ITI8-F1
#
_entry.id   AF-A0A3N5ITI8-F1
#
_cell.length_a   1.000
_cell.length_b   1.000
_cell.length_c   1.000
_cell.angle_alpha   90.00
_cell.angle_beta   90.00
_cell.angle_gamma   90.00
#
_symmetry.space_group_name_H-M   'P 1'
#
loop_
_entity.id
_entity.type
_entity.pdbx_description
1 polymer ?
#
loop_
_entity_poly.entity_id
_entity_poly.type
_entity_poly.pdbx_seq_one_letter_code
_entity_poly.pdbx_strand_id
1 'polypeptide(L)'
;MAVFYVINFLLATAQWLIVGRLVMRPLVRNPANAVWQVFLVSTEPVYRMTRVLTLNRVPDRWLWLVSLLWLFAARLAVVTVQRALTS
;
A
#
# COMPACT_ATOMS: atom_id res chain seq x y z
N MET A 1 18.06 12.11 -7.47
CA MET A 1 18.39 11.18 -6.36
C MET A 1 17.39 11.27 -5.20
N ALA A 2 17.25 12.40 -4.49
CA ALA A 2 16.36 12.54 -3.33
C ALA A 2 14.88 12.17 -3.60
N VAL A 3 14.35 12.55 -4.78
CA VAL A 3 12.96 12.25 -5.18
C VAL A 3 12.67 10.74 -5.20
N PHE A 4 13.58 9.91 -5.74
CA PHE A 4 13.39 8.46 -5.78
C PHE A 4 13.37 7.83 -4.38
N TYR A 5 14.19 8.35 -3.45
CA TYR A 5 14.17 7.94 -2.05
C TYR A 5 12.85 8.30 -1.36
N VAL A 6 12.34 9.52 -1.57
CA VAL A 6 11.04 9.96 -1.03
C VAL A 6 9.91 9.08 -1.56
N ILE A 7 9.87 8.81 -2.86
CA ILE A 7 8.84 7.94 -3.46
C ILE A 7 8.92 6.53 -2.87
N ASN A 8 10.11 5.93 -2.80
CA ASN A 8 10.27 4.58 -2.26
C ASN A 8 9.90 4.51 -0.77
N PHE A 9 10.19 5.58 0.01
CA PHE A 9 9.77 5.70 1.40
C PHE A 9 8.25 5.77 1.54
N LEU A 10 7.56 6.56 0.70
CA LEU A 10 6.09 6.63 0.70
C LEU A 10 5.46 5.28 0.33
N LEU A 11 6.01 4.60 -0.69
CA LEU A 11 5.54 3.27 -1.09
C LEU A 11 5.75 2.24 0.03
N ALA A 12 6.91 2.27 0.69
CA ALA A 12 7.19 1.41 1.84
C ALA A 12 6.24 1.71 3.01
N THR A 13 5.95 2.99 3.27
CA THR A 13 5.02 3.42 4.31
C THR A 13 3.61 2.90 4.04
N ALA A 14 3.12 3.06 2.81
CA ALA A 14 1.83 2.50 2.37
C ALA A 14 1.77 0.98 2.55
N GLN A 15 2.86 0.28 2.21
CA GLN A 15 2.97 -1.17 2.38
C GLN A 15 2.88 -1.57 3.86
N TRP A 16 3.62 -0.87 4.73
CA TRP A 16 3.59 -1.09 6.17
C TRP A 16 2.25 -0.76 6.80
N LEU A 17 1.52 0.24 6.32
CA LEU A 17 0.17 0.55 6.79
C LEU A 17 -0.82 -0.57 6.49
N ILE A 18 -0.74 -1.20 5.31
CA ILE A 18 -1.55 -2.37 4.97
C ILE A 18 -1.21 -3.55 5.88
N VAL A 19 0.08 -3.83 6.07
CA VAL A 19 0.54 -4.89 6.98
C VAL A 19 0.10 -4.61 8.42
N GLY A 20 0.27 -3.38 8.89
CA GLY A 20 -0.16 -2.94 10.22
C GLY A 20 -1.66 -3.10 10.41
N ARG A 21 -2.48 -2.78 9.41
CA ARG A 21 -3.93 -3.03 9.42
C ARG A 21 -4.25 -4.53 9.56
N LEU A 22 -3.50 -5.42 8.90
CA LEU A 22 -3.72 -6.87 9.00
C LEU A 22 -3.34 -7.41 10.39
N VAL A 23 -2.22 -6.94 10.95
CA VAL A 23 -1.76 -7.33 12.29
C VAL A 23 -2.68 -6.77 13.38
N MET A 24 -3.20 -5.54 13.20
CA MET A 24 -4.14 -4.94 14.14
C MET A 24 -5.53 -5.54 14.07
N ARG A 25 -5.97 -6.06 12.91
CA ARG A 25 -7.31 -6.61 12.73
C ARG A 25 -7.73 -7.63 13.82
N PRO A 26 -6.90 -8.61 14.25
CA PRO A 26 -7.25 -9.50 15.36
C PRO A 26 -7.13 -8.85 16.75
N LEU A 27 -6.35 -7.78 16.90
CA LEU A 27 -6.13 -7.08 18.18
C LEU A 27 -7.23 -6.06 18.48
N VAL A 28 -7.87 -5.50 17.45
CA VAL A 28 -8.93 -4.50 17.58
C VAL A 28 -10.26 -5.19 17.91
N ARG A 29 -10.66 -5.12 19.18
CA ARG A 29 -11.98 -5.59 19.64
C ARG A 29 -13.10 -4.58 19.43
N ASN A 30 -12.77 -3.28 19.41
CA ASN A 30 -13.75 -2.20 19.24
C ASN A 30 -13.58 -1.54 17.86
N PRO A 31 -14.57 -1.65 16.94
CA PRO A 31 -14.49 -1.04 15.62
C PRO A 31 -14.51 0.50 15.64
N ALA A 32 -14.92 1.13 16.75
CA ALA A 32 -14.87 2.58 16.96
C ALA A 32 -13.51 3.10 17.47
N ASN A 33 -12.49 2.23 17.58
CA ASN A 33 -11.17 2.64 18.02
C ASN A 33 -10.54 3.65 17.03
N ALA A 34 -10.13 4.82 17.53
CA ALA A 34 -9.50 5.87 16.73
C ALA A 34 -8.27 5.36 15.95
N VAL A 35 -7.46 4.51 16.56
CA VAL A 35 -6.28 3.92 15.90
C VAL A 35 -6.69 3.06 14.71
N TRP A 36 -7.75 2.26 14.87
CA TRP A 36 -8.29 1.43 13.79
C TRP A 36 -8.82 2.29 12.63
N GLN A 37 -9.53 3.37 12.94
CA GLN A 37 -10.03 4.32 11.94
C GLN A 37 -8.91 4.95 11.13
N VAL A 38 -7.79 5.30 11.76
CA VAL A 38 -6.61 5.82 11.05
C VAL A 38 -6.09 4.78 10.04
N PHE A 39 -5.93 3.51 10.43
CA PHE A 39 -5.50 2.47 9.50
C PHE A 39 -6.48 2.27 8.34
N LEU A 40 -7.80 2.32 8.60
CA LEU A 40 -8.81 2.25 7.54
C LEU A 40 -8.64 3.40 6.54
N VAL A 41 -8.63 4.64 7.03
CA VAL A 41 -8.56 5.85 6.20
C VAL A 41 -7.24 5.91 5.41
N SER A 42 -6.11 5.57 6.04
CA SER A 42 -4.81 5.65 5.37
C SER A 42 -4.60 4.57 4.30
N THR A 43 -5.23 3.40 4.44
CA THR A 43 -5.09 2.30 3.46
C THR A 43 -6.13 2.35 2.34
N GLU A 44 -7.25 3.05 2.55
CA GLU A 44 -8.32 3.26 1.57
C GLU A 44 -7.85 3.83 0.21
N PRO A 45 -7.00 4.87 0.14
CA PRO A 45 -6.55 5.40 -1.16
C PRO A 45 -5.76 4.37 -1.96
N VAL A 46 -4.92 3.56 -1.30
CA VAL A 46 -4.14 2.50 -1.94
C VAL A 46 -5.07 1.42 -2.50
N TYR A 47 -6.10 1.06 -1.74
CA TYR A 47 -7.11 0.10 -2.14
C TYR A 47 -7.95 0.60 -3.31
N ARG A 48 -8.33 1.88 -3.30
CA ARG A 48 -9.01 2.51 -4.43
C ARG A 48 -8.17 2.48 -5.70
N MET A 49 -6.88 2.83 -5.62
CA MET A 49 -5.96 2.72 -6.76
C MET A 49 -5.84 1.29 -7.27
N THR A 50 -5.73 0.33 -6.36
CA THR A 50 -5.65 -1.09 -6.70
C THR A 50 -6.92 -1.57 -7.41
N ARG A 51 -8.09 -1.15 -6.94
CA ARG A 51 -9.38 -1.44 -7.58
C ARG A 51 -9.45 -0.88 -9.01
N VAL A 52 -8.98 0.34 -9.22
CA VAL A 52 -8.90 0.95 -10.55
C VAL A 52 -7.96 0.15 -11.45
N LEU A 53 -6.76 -0.19 -10.97
CA LEU A 53 -5.77 -0.96 -11.72
C LEU A 53 -6.25 -2.38 -12.06
N THR A 54 -7.09 -2.97 -11.21
CA THR A 54 -7.62 -4.33 -11.38
C THR A 54 -9.02 -4.37 -11.97
N LEU A 55 -9.55 -3.22 -12.40
CA LEU A 55 -10.88 -3.07 -12.99
C LEU A 55 -12.00 -3.68 -12.10
N ASN A 56 -11.88 -3.54 -10.77
CA ASN A 56 -12.79 -4.12 -9.77
C ASN A 56 -12.98 -5.64 -9.87
N ARG A 57 -12.07 -6.38 -10.53
CA ARG A 57 -12.17 -7.84 -10.66
C ARG A 57 -11.74 -8.61 -9.41
N VAL A 58 -11.08 -7.93 -8.46
CA VAL A 58 -10.51 -8.55 -7.27
C VAL A 58 -11.50 -8.44 -6.10
N PRO A 59 -11.85 -9.55 -5.42
CA PRO A 59 -12.71 -9.50 -4.24
C PRO A 59 -12.04 -8.74 -3.09
N ASP A 60 -12.84 -8.06 -2.25
CA ASP A 60 -12.34 -7.24 -1.13
C ASP A 60 -11.43 -7.99 -0.15
N ARG A 61 -11.69 -9.29 0.04
CA ARG A 61 -10.87 -10.16 0.88
C ARG A 61 -9.43 -10.32 0.37
N TRP A 62 -9.21 -10.21 -0.94
CA TRP A 62 -7.90 -10.35 -1.58
C TRP A 62 -7.27 -9.01 -1.95
N LEU A 63 -8.02 -7.92 -1.80
CA LEU A 63 -7.59 -6.60 -2.22
C LEU A 63 -6.29 -6.17 -1.54
N TRP A 64 -6.13 -6.46 -0.25
CA TRP A 64 -4.90 -6.17 0.49
C TRP A 64 -3.67 -6.85 -0.12
N LEU A 65 -3.80 -8.10 -0.57
CA LEU A 65 -2.70 -8.87 -1.15
C LEU A 65 -2.33 -8.30 -2.51
N VAL A 66 -3.34 -8.00 -3.34
CA VAL A 66 -3.12 -7.39 -4.66
C VAL A 66 -2.55 -5.98 -4.54
N SER A 67 -2.95 -5.20 -3.53
CA SER A 67 -2.34 -3.90 -3.23
C SER A 67 -0.88 -4.03 -2.83
N LEU A 68 -0.51 -5.03 -2.03
CA LEU A 68 0.89 -5.28 -1.69
C LEU A 68 1.72 -5.64 -2.93
N LEU A 69 1.17 -6.47 -3.82
CA LEU A 69 1.83 -6.82 -5.09
C LEU A 69 2.03 -5.58 -5.98
N TRP A 70 1.02 -4.72 -6.11
CA TRP A 70 1.15 -3.48 -6.88
C TRP A 70 2.14 -2.50 -6.27
N LEU A 71 2.15 -2.33 -4.95
CA LEU A 71 3.14 -1.51 -4.27
C LEU A 71 4.55 -2.05 -4.47
N PHE A 72 4.73 -3.37 -4.40
CA PHE A 72 6.02 -4.00 -4.65
C PHE A 72 6.48 -3.81 -6.10
N ALA A 73 5.58 -4.01 -7.08
CA ALA A 73 5.85 -3.75 -8.49
C ALA A 73 6.21 -2.28 -8.75
N ALA A 74 5.51 -1.33 -8.11
CA ALA A 74 5.82 0.09 -8.19
C ALA A 74 7.22 0.41 -7.64
N ARG A 75 7.62 -0.22 -6.54
CA ARG A 75 8.97 -0.07 -5.98
C ARG A 75 10.04 -0.60 -6.93
N LEU A 76 9.80 -1.75 -7.57
CA LEU A 76 10.71 -2.27 -8.59
C LEU A 76 10.82 -1.31 -9.77
N ALA A 77 9.68 -0.80 -10.27
CA ALA A 77 9.65 0.16 -11.37
C ALA A 77 10.45 1.44 -11.04
N VAL A 78 10.32 1.95 -9.81
CA VAL A 78 11.11 3.10 -9.33
C VAL A 78 12.61 2.81 -9.39
N VAL A 79 13.03 1.62 -8.93
CA VAL A 79 14.45 1.22 -8.96
C VAL A 79 14.96 1.02 -10.38
N THR A 80 14.18 0.41 -11.28
CA THR A 80 14.58 0.21 -12.67
C THR A 80 14.70 1.54 -13.42
N VAL A 81 13.74 2.45 -13.22
CA VAL A 81 13.78 3.80 -13.81
C VAL A 81 14.96 4.59 -13.27
N GLN A 82 15.22 4.52 -11.95
CA GLN A 82 16.38 5.17 -11.35
C GLN A 82 17.68 4.66 -12.00
N ARG A 83 17.84 3.34 -12.15
CA ARG A 83 19.02 2.74 -12.78
C ARG A 83 19.22 3.22 -14.21
N ALA A 84 18.16 3.22 -15.02
CA ALA A 84 18.19 3.65 -16.42
C ALA A 84 18.56 5.14 -16.61
N LEU A 85 18.27 5.99 -15.63
CA LEU A 85 18.61 7.43 -15.68
C LEU A 85 20.04 7.72 -15.18
N THR A 86 20.68 6.75 -14.53
CA THR A 86 22.05 6.86 -14.00
C THR A 86 23.09 6.07 -14.79
N SER A 87 22.66 5.26 -15.76
CA SER A 87 23.50 4.58 -16.76
C SER A 87 23.71 5.46 -17.98
#